data_AF-A0A9R1UI04-F1
#
_entry.id   AF-A0A9R1UI04-F1
#
_cell.length_a   1.000
_cell.length_b   1.000
_cell.length_c   1.000
_cell.angle_alpha   90.00
_cell.angle_beta   90.00
_cell.angle_gamma   90.00
#
_symmetry.space_group_name_H-M   'P 1'
#
loop_
_entity.id
_entity.type
_entity.pdbx_description
1 polymer ?
#
loop_
_entity_poly.entity_id
_entity_poly.type
_entity_poly.pdbx_seq_one_letter_code
_entity_poly.pdbx_strand_id
1 'polypeptide(L)'
;MVFVPFTGIDNHKKCVTFGAGLLSREDGSSYSWMLREFLKVFKKQPTLVLTDQDLALNKVVNEVFPMSSHRFCVWHITKNCQTRFIFLIHIVLSEYSSARIRTTNFRKRFHYIIWNSKLEPHDLDKAWQSCLYEFNKQVDERDVWVAETLGTCIFQGHANVWSYENYIINNTLTGSYLLIFLMTFEGVMEHQRRNQFVNDFNTATTVPRFITSSPYEPHASKVYTRKIFYQVQKEISDFENTCFQMSVTSYNGVNTIIVLEKQKNLSTMQPTSPVVDDKLEEYHYGFLTKDT
;
A
#
# COMPACT_ATOMS: atom_id res chain seq x y z
N MET A 1 -16.84 16.94 -12.40
CA MET A 1 -15.50 17.43 -12.06
C MET A 1 -14.78 16.28 -11.40
N VAL A 2 -13.59 15.93 -11.91
CA VAL A 2 -12.77 14.83 -11.44
C VAL A 2 -11.63 15.44 -10.64
N PHE A 3 -11.44 14.97 -9.42
CA PHE A 3 -10.34 15.40 -8.57
C PHE A 3 -9.25 14.33 -8.54
N VAL A 4 -8.04 14.69 -8.96
CA VAL A 4 -6.90 13.78 -9.05
C VAL A 4 -5.77 14.27 -8.13
N PRO A 5 -5.65 13.74 -6.91
CA PRO A 5 -4.57 14.12 -6.02
C PRO A 5 -3.25 13.44 -6.42
N PHE A 6 -2.15 14.19 -6.40
CA PHE A 6 -0.80 13.66 -6.45
C PHE A 6 -0.29 13.42 -5.04
N THR A 7 -0.14 12.15 -4.68
CA THR A 7 0.29 11.71 -3.34
C THR A 7 1.64 11.04 -3.38
N GLY A 8 2.45 11.26 -2.36
CA GLY A 8 3.77 10.68 -2.21
C GLY A 8 4.11 10.38 -0.76
N ILE A 9 5.32 9.85 -0.55
CA ILE A 9 5.86 9.56 0.76
C ILE A 9 6.87 10.65 1.11
N ASP A 10 6.67 11.32 2.24
CA ASP A 10 7.65 12.26 2.75
C ASP A 10 8.82 11.56 3.46
N ASN A 11 9.81 12.33 3.89
CA ASN A 11 10.98 11.81 4.60
C ASN A 11 10.63 11.20 5.97
N HIS A 12 9.40 11.34 6.46
CA HIS A 12 8.90 10.74 7.71
C HIS A 12 8.02 9.50 7.47
N LYS A 13 8.02 8.96 6.23
CA LYS A 13 7.17 7.83 5.83
C LYS A 13 5.67 8.13 5.91
N LYS A 14 5.27 9.40 5.87
CA LYS A 14 3.87 9.80 5.86
C LYS A 14 3.37 10.01 4.43
N CYS A 15 2.11 9.66 4.21
CA CYS A 15 1.39 9.97 2.99
C CYS A 15 1.14 11.47 2.95
N VAL A 16 1.66 12.15 1.94
CA VAL A 16 1.45 13.58 1.75
C VAL A 16 0.92 13.86 0.35
N THR A 17 -0.01 14.81 0.27
CA THR A 17 -0.45 15.38 -0.99
C THR A 17 0.47 16.52 -1.33
N PHE A 18 0.99 16.55 -2.55
CA PHE A 18 1.93 17.59 -2.98
C PHE A 18 1.49 18.30 -4.27
N GLY A 19 0.36 17.88 -4.83
CA GLY A 19 -0.32 18.55 -5.94
C GLY A 19 -1.69 17.93 -6.18
N ALA A 20 -2.49 18.58 -7.02
CA ALA A 20 -3.75 18.01 -7.49
C ALA A 20 -4.14 18.56 -8.86
N GLY A 21 -4.86 17.76 -9.64
CA GLY A 21 -5.54 18.15 -10.87
C GLY A 21 -7.05 18.19 -10.67
N LEU A 22 -7.70 19.20 -11.24
CA LEU A 22 -9.17 19.27 -11.37
C LEU A 22 -9.50 19.14 -12.85
N LEU A 23 -10.07 18.01 -13.25
CA LEU A 23 -10.38 17.70 -14.65
C LEU A 23 -11.87 17.81 -14.90
N SER A 24 -12.25 18.20 -16.12
CA SER A 24 -13.64 18.17 -16.55
C SER A 24 -14.13 16.75 -16.81
N ARG A 25 -13.24 15.85 -17.25
CA ARG A 25 -13.54 14.50 -17.75
C ARG A 25 -12.39 13.53 -17.43
N GLU A 26 -12.72 12.24 -17.35
CA GLU A 26 -11.80 11.11 -17.26
C GLU A 26 -11.47 10.62 -18.68
N ASP A 27 -10.61 11.35 -19.38
CA ASP A 27 -10.18 11.01 -20.74
C ASP A 27 -8.68 11.20 -20.94
N GLY A 28 -8.13 10.54 -21.97
CA GLY A 28 -6.69 10.54 -22.24
C GLY A 28 -6.12 11.95 -22.48
N SER A 29 -6.88 12.85 -23.11
CA SER A 29 -6.46 14.24 -23.31
C SER A 29 -6.33 15.00 -21.99
N SER A 30 -7.30 14.85 -21.10
CA SER A 30 -7.34 15.51 -19.79
C SER A 30 -6.21 15.01 -18.89
N TYR A 31 -5.97 13.69 -18.87
CA TYR A 31 -4.83 13.12 -18.16
C TYR A 31 -3.49 13.54 -18.76
N SER A 32 -3.37 13.60 -20.10
CA SER A 32 -2.11 13.98 -20.76
C SER A 32 -1.74 15.42 -20.44
N TRP A 33 -2.71 16.33 -20.50
CA TRP A 33 -2.52 17.71 -20.08
C TRP A 33 -2.03 17.77 -18.63
N MET A 34 -2.74 17.14 -17.70
CA MET A 34 -2.42 17.17 -16.27
C MET A 34 -1.01 16.63 -15.98
N LEU A 35 -0.63 15.50 -16.57
CA LEU A 35 0.69 14.90 -16.36
C LEU A 35 1.81 15.71 -17.03
N ARG A 36 1.54 16.42 -18.13
CA ARG A 36 2.50 17.35 -18.73
C ARG A 36 2.68 18.61 -17.88
N GLU A 37 1.61 19.15 -17.29
CA GLU A 37 1.71 20.25 -16.32
C GLU A 37 2.51 19.83 -15.08
N PHE A 38 2.29 18.60 -14.60
CA PHE A 38 3.11 18.01 -13.56
C PHE A 38 4.61 18.05 -13.94
N LEU A 39 4.99 17.59 -15.13
CA LEU A 39 6.40 17.66 -15.58
C LEU A 39 6.94 19.08 -15.67
N LYS A 40 6.12 20.04 -16.10
CA LYS A 40 6.54 21.44 -16.18
C LYS A 40 6.87 22.01 -14.80
N VAL A 41 6.15 21.61 -13.75
CA VAL A 41 6.39 22.05 -12.38
C VAL A 41 7.55 21.31 -11.75
N PHE A 42 7.53 19.97 -11.77
CA PHE A 42 8.52 19.13 -11.07
C PHE A 42 9.83 18.94 -11.83
N LYS A 43 9.87 19.30 -13.13
CA LYS A 43 11.03 19.19 -14.05
C LYS A 43 11.60 17.78 -14.25
N LYS A 44 11.09 16.79 -13.52
CA LYS A 44 11.53 15.40 -13.55
C LYS A 44 10.31 14.49 -13.38
N GLN A 45 10.31 13.39 -14.12
CA GLN A 45 9.34 12.33 -13.91
C GLN A 45 9.64 11.52 -12.64
N PRO A 46 8.62 11.01 -11.94
CA PRO A 46 8.82 10.17 -10.76
C PRO A 46 9.48 8.82 -11.12
N THR A 47 10.20 8.19 -10.20
CA THR A 47 10.77 6.86 -10.46
C THR A 47 9.68 5.78 -10.53
N LEU A 48 8.65 5.91 -9.69
CA LEU A 48 7.53 4.99 -9.54
C LEU A 48 6.22 5.77 -9.63
N VAL A 49 5.28 5.31 -10.45
CA VAL A 49 3.93 5.87 -10.57
C VAL A 49 2.93 4.80 -10.17
N LEU A 50 2.09 5.10 -9.19
CA LEU A 50 0.98 4.25 -8.78
C LEU A 50 -0.35 4.86 -9.23
N THR A 51 -1.13 4.15 -10.06
CA THR A 51 -2.48 4.59 -10.45
C THR A 51 -3.52 3.51 -10.19
N ASP A 52 -4.79 3.82 -10.39
CA ASP A 52 -5.82 2.78 -10.53
C ASP A 52 -5.73 2.11 -11.92
N GLN A 53 -6.73 1.28 -12.23
CA GLN A 53 -6.82 0.48 -13.46
C GLN A 53 -7.52 1.23 -14.61
N ASP A 54 -7.57 2.56 -14.58
CA ASP A 54 -8.09 3.34 -15.70
C ASP A 54 -7.22 3.14 -16.96
N LEU A 55 -7.85 2.67 -18.04
CA LEU A 55 -7.17 2.34 -19.30
C LEU A 55 -6.59 3.57 -19.99
N ALA A 56 -7.28 4.72 -19.93
CA ALA A 56 -6.83 5.96 -20.53
C ALA A 56 -5.63 6.51 -19.76
N LEU A 57 -5.70 6.54 -18.42
CA LEU A 57 -4.61 6.97 -17.56
C LEU A 57 -3.38 6.08 -17.72
N ASN A 58 -3.55 4.76 -17.78
CA ASN A 58 -2.46 3.81 -18.01
C ASN A 58 -1.71 4.12 -19.31
N LYS A 59 -2.43 4.31 -20.42
CA LYS A 59 -1.81 4.65 -21.71
C LYS A 59 -1.03 5.96 -21.61
N VAL A 60 -1.64 6.99 -21.04
CA VAL A 60 -1.05 8.33 -20.96
C VAL A 60 0.16 8.37 -20.03
N VAL A 61 0.15 7.63 -18.91
CA VAL A 61 1.31 7.54 -18.01
C VAL A 61 2.52 7.02 -18.75
N ASN A 62 2.37 5.96 -19.54
CA ASN A 62 3.48 5.40 -20.32
C ASN A 62 3.97 6.35 -21.43
N GLU A 63 3.08 7.18 -21.98
CA GLU A 63 3.44 8.18 -22.98
C GLU A 63 4.16 9.40 -22.38
N VAL A 64 3.70 9.91 -21.23
CA VAL A 64 4.22 11.13 -20.60
C VAL A 64 5.41 10.84 -19.70
N PHE A 65 5.47 9.66 -19.08
CA PHE A 65 6.52 9.24 -18.15
C PHE A 65 7.24 7.96 -18.60
N PRO A 66 7.92 7.95 -19.76
CA PRO A 66 8.46 6.73 -20.36
C PRO A 66 9.54 6.04 -19.51
N MET A 67 10.32 6.79 -18.72
CA MET A 67 11.33 6.23 -17.80
C MET A 67 10.80 5.81 -16.42
N SER A 68 9.50 5.94 -16.16
CA SER A 68 8.92 5.66 -14.85
C SER A 68 8.47 4.21 -14.79
N SER A 69 8.71 3.55 -13.66
CA SER A 69 8.05 2.27 -13.39
C SER A 69 6.58 2.53 -13.08
N HIS A 70 5.69 2.21 -14.01
CA HIS A 70 4.24 2.32 -13.78
C HIS A 70 3.69 1.03 -13.16
N ARG A 71 2.92 1.21 -12.09
CA ARG A 71 2.39 0.15 -11.26
C ARG A 71 0.93 0.48 -10.85
N PHE A 72 0.09 -0.53 -10.66
CA PHE A 72 -1.25 -0.38 -10.09
C PHE A 72 -1.21 -0.31 -8.58
N CYS A 73 -2.00 0.60 -8.04
CA CYS A 73 -2.17 0.82 -6.62
C CYS A 73 -3.07 -0.27 -6.01
N VAL A 74 -2.51 -1.06 -5.10
CA VAL A 74 -3.23 -2.11 -4.36
C VAL A 74 -4.46 -1.57 -3.64
N TRP A 75 -4.40 -0.35 -3.12
CA TRP A 75 -5.53 0.25 -2.42
C TRP A 75 -6.74 0.41 -3.35
N HIS A 76 -6.53 0.95 -4.56
CA HIS A 76 -7.57 1.09 -5.57
C HIS A 76 -8.08 -0.27 -6.05
N ILE A 77 -7.19 -1.24 -6.27
CA ILE A 77 -7.58 -2.62 -6.59
C ILE A 77 -8.46 -3.20 -5.49
N THR A 78 -8.06 -3.08 -4.22
CA THR A 78 -8.81 -3.56 -3.06
C THR A 78 -10.20 -2.93 -3.01
N LYS A 79 -10.29 -1.61 -3.17
CA LYS A 79 -11.57 -0.88 -3.15
C LYS A 79 -12.47 -1.27 -4.32
N ASN A 80 -11.91 -1.39 -5.52
CA ASN A 80 -12.65 -1.79 -6.73
C ASN A 80 -13.15 -3.23 -6.62
N CYS A 81 -12.28 -4.16 -6.21
CA CYS A 81 -12.64 -5.56 -5.93
C CYS A 81 -13.76 -5.64 -4.90
N GLN A 82 -13.64 -4.94 -3.76
CA GLN A 82 -14.65 -4.96 -2.71
C GLN A 82 -15.99 -4.40 -3.18
N THR A 83 -15.99 -3.30 -3.91
CA THR A 83 -17.21 -2.68 -4.42
C THR A 83 -17.92 -3.60 -5.41
N ARG A 84 -17.17 -4.17 -6.37
CA ARG A 84 -17.70 -5.17 -7.31
C ARG A 84 -18.21 -6.41 -6.58
N PHE A 85 -17.46 -6.90 -5.60
CA PHE A 85 -17.85 -8.04 -4.79
C PHE A 85 -19.18 -7.80 -4.06
N ILE A 86 -19.32 -6.67 -3.36
CA ILE A 86 -20.55 -6.29 -2.65
C ILE A 86 -21.73 -6.17 -3.61
N PHE A 87 -21.52 -5.55 -4.77
CA PHE A 87 -22.55 -5.41 -5.80
C PHE A 87 -23.01 -6.78 -6.33
N LEU A 88 -22.08 -7.68 -6.63
CA LEU A 88 -22.37 -9.03 -7.11
C LEU A 88 -23.14 -9.85 -6.06
N ILE A 89 -22.76 -9.76 -4.78
CA ILE A 89 -23.48 -10.41 -3.68
C ILE A 89 -24.90 -9.88 -3.55
N HIS A 90 -25.08 -8.57 -3.69
CA HIS A 90 -26.41 -7.96 -3.59
C HIS A 90 -27.35 -8.45 -4.71
N ILE A 91 -26.81 -8.65 -5.92
CA ILE A 91 -27.58 -9.18 -7.06
C ILE A 91 -27.86 -10.67 -6.91
N VAL A 92 -26.88 -11.46 -6.49
CA VAL A 92 -26.94 -12.93 -6.57
C VAL A 92 -27.49 -13.56 -5.28
N LEU A 93 -27.28 -12.94 -4.12
CA LEU A 93 -27.41 -13.61 -2.82
C LEU A 93 -28.31 -12.87 -1.82
N SER A 94 -29.23 -12.03 -2.30
CA SER A 94 -30.08 -11.16 -1.46
C SER A 94 -30.95 -11.90 -0.44
N GLU A 95 -31.10 -13.23 -0.51
CA GLU A 95 -32.04 -14.00 0.32
C GLU A 95 -31.42 -14.97 1.33
N TYR A 96 -30.09 -15.17 1.38
CA TYR A 96 -29.50 -16.24 2.22
C TYR A 96 -28.46 -15.77 3.25
N SER A 97 -28.62 -16.19 4.51
CA SER A 97 -27.66 -15.97 5.60
C SER A 97 -26.30 -16.64 5.37
N SER A 98 -26.27 -17.76 4.63
CA SER A 98 -25.04 -18.46 4.23
C SER A 98 -24.16 -17.63 3.29
N ALA A 99 -24.75 -16.72 2.50
CA ALA A 99 -24.03 -15.78 1.66
C ALA A 99 -23.17 -14.81 2.48
N ARG A 100 -23.64 -14.39 3.65
CA ARG A 100 -22.92 -13.46 4.53
C ARG A 100 -21.66 -14.09 5.16
N ILE A 101 -21.65 -15.40 5.37
CA ILE A 101 -20.49 -16.15 5.89
C ILE A 101 -19.48 -16.43 4.76
N ARG A 102 -19.95 -16.79 3.56
CA ARG A 102 -19.08 -17.01 2.38
C ARG A 102 -18.28 -15.75 2.02
N THR A 103 -18.92 -14.60 2.15
CA THR A 103 -18.36 -13.29 1.77
C THR A 103 -17.36 -12.76 2.77
N THR A 104 -17.50 -13.08 4.06
CA THR A 104 -16.49 -12.74 5.07
C THR A 104 -15.23 -13.58 4.93
N ASN A 105 -15.35 -14.88 4.61
CA ASN A 105 -14.19 -15.75 4.38
C ASN A 105 -13.39 -15.36 3.13
N PHE A 106 -14.06 -15.10 2.00
CA PHE A 106 -13.40 -14.59 0.79
C PHE A 106 -12.69 -13.27 1.06
N ARG A 107 -13.35 -12.31 1.73
CA ARG A 107 -12.77 -10.99 2.03
C ARG A 107 -11.49 -11.10 2.87
N LYS A 108 -11.50 -11.97 3.90
CA LYS A 108 -10.31 -12.23 4.74
C LYS A 108 -9.15 -12.79 3.90
N ARG A 109 -9.42 -13.77 3.04
CA ARG A 109 -8.39 -14.42 2.22
C ARG A 109 -7.87 -13.50 1.10
N PHE A 110 -8.75 -12.75 0.45
CA PHE A 110 -8.39 -11.70 -0.51
C PHE A 110 -7.48 -10.65 0.16
N HIS A 111 -7.86 -10.16 1.34
CA HIS A 111 -7.02 -9.22 2.09
C HIS A 111 -5.66 -9.82 2.46
N TYR A 112 -5.63 -11.06 2.92
CA TYR A 112 -4.36 -11.74 3.19
C TYR A 112 -3.47 -11.81 1.95
N ILE A 113 -3.99 -12.23 0.79
CA ILE A 113 -3.21 -12.37 -0.44
C ILE A 113 -2.66 -11.01 -0.90
N ILE A 114 -3.50 -9.98 -0.89
CA ILE A 114 -3.14 -8.66 -1.41
C ILE A 114 -2.15 -7.90 -0.52
N TRP A 115 -2.25 -8.05 0.80
CA TRP A 115 -1.46 -7.30 1.76
C TRP A 115 -0.29 -8.09 2.35
N ASN A 116 -0.06 -9.32 1.89
CA ASN A 116 1.08 -10.12 2.34
C ASN A 116 2.35 -9.73 1.60
N SER A 117 3.18 -8.94 2.26
CA SER A 117 4.48 -8.45 1.75
C SER A 117 5.53 -9.53 1.54
N LYS A 118 5.26 -10.78 1.93
CA LYS A 118 6.18 -11.92 1.77
C LYS A 118 5.85 -12.79 0.56
N LEU A 119 4.73 -12.55 -0.11
CA LEU A 119 4.38 -13.29 -1.32
C LEU A 119 5.17 -12.74 -2.51
N GLU A 120 5.88 -13.63 -3.19
CA GLU A 120 6.46 -13.31 -4.49
C GLU A 120 5.35 -13.20 -5.55
N PRO A 121 5.58 -12.47 -6.67
CA PRO A 121 4.58 -12.28 -7.71
C PRO A 121 3.97 -13.59 -8.24
N HIS A 122 4.77 -14.65 -8.33
CA HIS A 122 4.31 -15.96 -8.79
C HIS A 122 3.45 -16.69 -7.75
N ASP A 123 3.76 -16.53 -6.46
CA ASP A 123 2.96 -17.14 -5.38
C ASP A 123 1.65 -16.40 -5.16
N LEU A 124 1.63 -15.09 -5.42
CA LEU A 124 0.43 -14.28 -5.41
C LEU A 124 -0.60 -14.78 -6.44
N ASP A 125 -0.18 -15.12 -7.66
CA ASP A 125 -1.08 -15.63 -8.69
C ASP A 125 -1.67 -17.00 -8.29
N LYS A 126 -0.83 -17.91 -7.79
CA LYS A 126 -1.30 -19.20 -7.27
C LYS A 126 -2.28 -19.05 -6.12
N ALA A 127 -1.97 -18.18 -5.17
CA ALA A 127 -2.83 -17.92 -4.02
C ALA A 127 -4.17 -17.29 -4.45
N TRP A 128 -4.13 -16.39 -5.43
CA TRP A 128 -5.33 -15.76 -6.00
C TRP A 128 -6.20 -16.76 -6.76
N GLN A 129 -5.61 -17.57 -7.64
CA GLN A 129 -6.31 -18.63 -8.37
C GLN A 129 -6.96 -19.64 -7.41
N SER A 130 -6.23 -20.05 -6.37
CA SER A 130 -6.77 -20.89 -5.31
C SER A 130 -7.96 -20.23 -4.60
N CYS A 131 -7.87 -18.93 -4.29
CA CYS A 131 -8.95 -18.18 -3.66
C CYS A 131 -10.21 -18.10 -4.53
N LEU A 132 -10.05 -17.88 -5.84
CA LEU A 132 -11.17 -17.86 -6.79
C LEU A 132 -11.78 -19.25 -6.99
N TYR A 133 -10.94 -20.28 -7.10
CA TYR A 133 -11.39 -21.67 -7.26
C TYR A 133 -12.22 -22.14 -6.06
N GLU A 134 -11.79 -21.83 -4.84
CA GLU A 134 -12.56 -22.15 -3.63
C GLU A 134 -13.86 -21.35 -3.56
N PHE A 135 -13.85 -20.09 -3.98
CA PHE A 135 -15.05 -19.27 -4.06
C PHE A 135 -16.06 -19.88 -5.05
N ASN A 136 -15.60 -20.29 -6.24
CA ASN A 136 -16.43 -20.93 -7.26
C ASN A 136 -17.05 -22.26 -6.82
N LYS A 137 -16.35 -23.07 -6.02
CA LYS A 137 -16.94 -24.30 -5.45
C LYS A 137 -18.15 -24.05 -4.55
N GLN A 138 -18.28 -22.84 -4.03
CA GLN A 138 -19.30 -22.48 -3.05
C GLN A 138 -20.47 -21.70 -3.68
N VAL A 139 -20.43 -21.49 -4.99
CA VAL A 139 -21.38 -20.71 -5.78
C VAL A 139 -22.08 -21.67 -6.77
N ASP A 140 -23.39 -21.48 -7.02
CA ASP A 140 -24.15 -22.34 -7.94
C ASP A 140 -23.60 -22.19 -9.37
N GLU A 141 -23.71 -23.22 -10.22
CA GLU A 141 -23.16 -23.21 -11.59
C GLU A 141 -23.71 -22.06 -12.45
N ARG A 142 -24.88 -21.52 -12.07
CA ARG A 142 -25.53 -20.38 -12.72
C ARG A 142 -24.85 -19.03 -12.44
N ASP A 143 -23.95 -18.97 -11.47
CA ASP A 143 -23.31 -17.75 -10.97
C ASP A 143 -21.78 -17.72 -11.23
N VAL A 144 -21.27 -18.61 -12.08
CA VAL A 144 -19.84 -18.73 -12.45
C VAL A 144 -19.25 -17.41 -12.99
N TRP A 145 -20.07 -16.57 -13.62
CA TRP A 145 -19.69 -15.25 -14.12
C TRP A 145 -19.19 -14.29 -13.01
N VAL A 146 -19.57 -14.51 -11.75
CA VAL A 146 -19.13 -13.72 -10.59
C VAL A 146 -17.61 -13.84 -10.40
N ALA A 147 -17.06 -15.05 -10.50
CA ALA A 147 -15.62 -15.24 -10.36
C ALA A 147 -14.83 -14.81 -11.59
N GLU A 148 -15.39 -14.89 -12.80
CA GLU A 148 -14.78 -14.28 -13.98
C GLU A 148 -14.67 -12.76 -13.80
N THR A 149 -15.75 -12.14 -13.33
CA THR A 149 -15.80 -10.70 -13.04
C THR A 149 -14.80 -10.31 -11.95
N LEU A 150 -14.67 -11.10 -10.87
CA LEU A 150 -13.69 -10.88 -9.81
C LEU A 150 -12.25 -11.15 -10.29
N GLY A 151 -12.05 -12.17 -11.10
CA GLY A 151 -10.76 -12.52 -11.70
C GLY A 151 -10.15 -11.35 -12.44
N THR A 152 -10.94 -10.65 -13.25
CA THR A 152 -10.45 -9.44 -13.97
C THR A 152 -9.95 -8.33 -13.06
N CYS A 153 -10.31 -8.30 -11.77
CA CYS A 153 -9.94 -7.22 -10.87
C CYS A 153 -8.45 -7.25 -10.47
N ILE A 154 -7.80 -8.42 -10.47
CA ILE A 154 -6.34 -8.53 -10.31
C ILE A 154 -5.64 -8.70 -11.66
N PHE A 155 -6.33 -9.25 -12.66
CA PHE A 155 -5.71 -9.77 -13.88
C PHE A 155 -5.15 -8.74 -14.88
N GLN A 156 -5.38 -7.44 -14.68
CA GLN A 156 -4.87 -6.41 -15.59
C GLN A 156 -3.42 -5.94 -15.32
N GLY A 157 -2.57 -6.71 -14.66
CA GLY A 157 -1.13 -6.40 -14.58
C GLY A 157 -0.40 -6.96 -13.37
N HIS A 158 -0.26 -8.28 -13.31
CA HIS A 158 0.28 -9.04 -12.16
C HIS A 158 1.68 -8.61 -11.71
N ALA A 159 2.54 -8.16 -12.62
CA ALA A 159 3.89 -7.69 -12.31
C ALA A 159 3.91 -6.23 -11.78
N ASN A 160 2.76 -5.55 -11.85
CA ASN A 160 2.67 -4.12 -11.67
C ASN A 160 2.06 -3.69 -10.33
N VAL A 161 1.86 -4.55 -9.34
CA VAL A 161 1.03 -4.21 -8.17
C VAL A 161 1.87 -3.77 -6.96
N TRP A 162 1.55 -2.62 -6.35
CA TRP A 162 2.28 -2.07 -5.17
C TRP A 162 1.32 -1.52 -4.10
N SER A 163 1.63 -1.79 -2.83
CA SER A 163 0.79 -1.40 -1.68
C SER A 163 1.29 -0.17 -0.95
N TYR A 164 0.35 0.73 -0.65
CA TYR A 164 0.54 1.80 0.31
C TYR A 164 -0.81 2.30 0.86
N GLU A 165 -0.83 2.69 2.13
CA GLU A 165 -2.01 3.21 2.81
C GLU A 165 -2.23 4.70 2.50
N ASN A 166 -3.30 5.01 1.77
CA ASN A 166 -3.76 6.39 1.57
C ASN A 166 -5.03 6.63 2.41
N TYR A 167 -4.88 7.05 3.67
CA TYR A 167 -6.04 7.39 4.53
C TYR A 167 -6.52 8.85 4.35
N ILE A 168 -5.66 9.76 3.88
CA ILE A 168 -5.82 11.18 4.24
C ILE A 168 -6.77 11.99 3.33
N ILE A 169 -7.09 11.56 2.11
CA ILE A 169 -7.77 12.46 1.14
C ILE A 169 -9.25 12.12 0.91
N ASN A 170 -9.63 10.84 0.98
CA ASN A 170 -10.98 10.43 0.55
C ASN A 170 -12.08 10.65 1.60
N ASN A 171 -11.72 10.85 2.88
CA ASN A 171 -12.70 10.98 3.97
C ASN A 171 -12.85 12.41 4.53
N THR A 172 -12.01 13.35 4.09
CA THR A 172 -11.89 14.70 4.69
C THR A 172 -12.40 15.82 3.78
N LEU A 173 -12.54 15.57 2.47
CA LEU A 173 -13.04 16.55 1.52
C LEU A 173 -14.57 16.41 1.43
N THR A 174 -15.28 17.14 2.28
CA THR A 174 -16.75 17.22 2.26
C THR A 174 -17.19 18.52 1.59
N GLY A 175 -18.07 18.43 0.59
CA GLY A 175 -18.69 19.60 -0.01
C GLY A 175 -19.15 19.38 -1.45
N SER A 176 -20.42 19.63 -1.72
CA SER A 176 -21.02 19.61 -3.05
C SER A 176 -20.69 20.86 -3.89
N TYR A 177 -20.17 21.91 -3.27
CA TYR A 177 -19.79 23.17 -3.94
C TYR A 177 -18.27 23.32 -4.03
N LEU A 178 -17.78 23.76 -5.19
CA LEU A 178 -16.35 23.97 -5.47
C LEU A 178 -15.66 24.85 -4.42
N LEU A 179 -16.35 25.90 -3.94
CA LEU A 179 -15.78 26.79 -2.93
C LEU A 179 -15.52 26.08 -1.59
N ILE A 180 -16.49 25.28 -1.12
CA ILE A 180 -16.35 24.49 0.12
C ILE A 180 -15.26 23.43 -0.06
N PHE A 181 -15.21 22.81 -1.23
CA PHE A 181 -14.13 21.88 -1.58
C PHE A 181 -12.75 22.55 -1.51
N LEU A 182 -12.58 23.74 -2.09
CA LEU A 182 -11.29 24.43 -2.06
C LEU A 182 -10.89 24.84 -0.64
N MET A 183 -11.82 25.37 0.16
CA MET A 183 -11.56 25.72 1.55
C MET A 183 -11.16 24.51 2.40
N THR A 184 -11.89 23.39 2.25
CA THR A 184 -11.55 22.14 2.98
C THR A 184 -10.22 21.56 2.51
N PHE A 185 -9.96 21.58 1.20
CA PHE A 185 -8.69 21.15 0.64
C PHE A 185 -7.52 21.97 1.17
N GLU A 186 -7.61 23.30 1.15
CA GLU A 186 -6.56 24.17 1.71
C GLU A 186 -6.29 23.90 3.19
N GLY A 187 -7.35 23.71 3.99
CA GLY A 187 -7.21 23.34 5.41
C GLY A 187 -6.50 22.01 5.62
N VAL A 188 -6.82 20.98 4.82
CA VAL A 188 -6.13 19.68 4.85
C VAL A 188 -4.66 19.83 4.44
N MET A 189 -4.36 20.63 3.41
CA MET A 189 -2.99 20.89 2.96
C MET A 189 -2.17 21.63 4.01
N GLU A 190 -2.77 22.63 4.69
CA GLU A 190 -2.11 23.35 5.77
C GLU A 190 -1.83 22.43 6.97
N HIS A 191 -2.78 21.55 7.31
CA HIS A 191 -2.59 20.55 8.35
C HIS A 191 -1.44 19.59 8.02
N GLN A 192 -1.35 19.10 6.78
CA GLN A 192 -0.23 18.27 6.34
C GLN A 192 1.11 19.01 6.44
N ARG A 193 1.19 20.26 5.95
CA ARG A 193 2.42 21.08 6.03
C ARG A 193 2.85 21.33 7.47
N ARG A 194 1.91 21.65 8.36
CA ARG A 194 2.18 21.86 9.79
C ARG A 194 2.72 20.58 10.44
N ASN A 195 2.10 19.44 10.16
CA ASN A 195 2.56 18.17 10.68
C ASN A 195 3.95 17.81 10.18
N GLN A 196 4.26 18.08 8.90
CA GLN A 196 5.61 17.88 8.36
C GLN A 196 6.63 18.76 9.09
N PHE A 197 6.35 20.06 9.23
CA PHE A 197 7.21 20.99 9.95
C PHE A 197 7.50 20.54 11.40
N VAL A 198 6.47 20.10 12.13
CA VAL A 198 6.65 19.58 13.50
C VAL A 198 7.54 18.34 13.52
N ASN A 199 7.39 17.42 12.55
CA ASN A 199 8.25 16.23 12.49
C ASN A 199 9.70 16.58 12.13
N ASP A 200 9.91 17.54 11.22
CA ASP A 200 11.24 18.06 10.86
C ASP A 200 11.91 18.74 12.06
N PHE A 201 11.18 19.61 12.75
CA PHE A 201 11.64 20.27 13.97
C PHE A 201 12.04 19.27 15.05
N ASN A 202 11.18 18.29 15.34
CA ASN A 202 11.48 17.25 16.34
C ASN A 202 12.68 16.40 15.94
N THR A 203 12.83 16.10 14.65
CA THR A 203 13.99 15.36 14.14
C THR A 203 15.28 16.13 14.33
N ALA A 204 15.28 17.44 14.02
CA ALA A 204 16.47 18.28 14.04
C ALA A 204 16.89 18.70 15.46
N THR A 205 15.94 18.85 16.39
CA THR A 205 16.22 19.45 17.72
C THR A 205 16.33 18.43 18.85
N THR A 206 15.77 17.24 18.71
CA THR A 206 15.82 16.22 19.75
C THR A 206 16.88 15.17 19.45
N VAL A 207 17.35 14.45 20.47
CA VAL A 207 18.22 13.27 20.30
C VAL A 207 17.38 12.02 20.54
N PRO A 208 17.43 11.00 19.65
CA PRO A 208 16.68 9.78 19.89
C PRO A 208 17.32 8.98 21.02
N ARG A 209 16.50 8.22 21.73
CA ARG A 209 16.99 7.22 22.66
C ARG A 209 17.68 6.10 21.88
N PHE A 210 18.91 5.80 22.24
CA PHE A 210 19.63 4.63 21.76
C PHE A 210 19.29 3.41 22.60
N ILE A 211 19.12 2.24 21.96
CA ILE A 211 18.75 0.99 22.65
C ILE A 211 19.88 -0.04 22.60
N THR A 212 20.70 -0.02 21.55
CA THR A 212 21.91 -0.83 21.46
C THR A 212 23.15 -0.01 21.82
N SER A 213 24.24 -0.70 22.12
CA SER A 213 25.57 -0.09 22.27
C SER A 213 26.27 0.12 20.92
N SER A 214 25.55 -0.10 19.81
CA SER A 214 26.09 -0.06 18.46
C SER A 214 26.53 1.34 18.04
N PRO A 215 27.70 1.49 17.40
CA PRO A 215 28.11 2.78 16.81
C PRO A 215 27.24 3.17 15.60
N TYR A 216 26.42 2.25 15.07
CA TYR A 216 25.55 2.51 13.93
C TYR A 216 24.35 3.39 14.30
N GLU A 217 23.82 3.32 15.52
CA GLU A 217 22.65 4.12 15.91
C GLU A 217 22.94 5.63 15.92
N PRO A 218 24.03 6.12 16.53
CA PRO A 218 24.37 7.54 16.48
C PRO A 218 24.53 8.06 15.04
N HIS A 219 25.18 7.27 14.17
CA HIS A 219 25.32 7.65 12.76
C HIS A 219 23.95 7.67 12.04
N ALA A 220 23.15 6.62 12.19
CA ALA A 220 21.82 6.52 11.60
C ALA A 220 20.90 7.68 12.06
N SER A 221 21.02 8.12 13.32
CA SER A 221 20.22 9.23 13.86
C SER A 221 20.51 10.58 13.22
N LYS A 222 21.70 10.74 12.61
CA LYS A 222 22.11 11.95 11.90
C LYS A 222 21.71 11.91 10.42
N VAL A 223 21.66 10.72 9.83
CA VAL A 223 21.33 10.52 8.41
C VAL A 223 19.82 10.47 8.17
N TYR A 224 19.08 9.80 9.05
CA TYR A 224 17.66 9.55 8.87
C TYR A 224 16.79 10.46 9.71
N THR A 225 15.57 10.73 9.21
CA THR A 225 14.54 11.37 10.03
C THR A 225 14.16 10.50 11.22
N ARG A 226 13.56 11.09 12.26
CA ARG A 226 13.25 10.38 13.49
C ARG A 226 12.43 9.10 13.27
N LYS A 227 11.44 9.15 12.37
CA LYS A 227 10.57 8.00 12.10
C LYS A 227 11.31 6.88 11.37
N ILE A 228 12.19 7.22 10.43
CA ILE A 228 13.01 6.26 9.69
C ILE A 228 14.10 5.69 10.59
N PHE A 229 14.73 6.52 11.42
CA PHE A 229 15.71 6.09 12.41
C PHE A 229 15.18 4.95 13.29
N TYR A 230 13.94 5.05 13.82
CA TYR A 230 13.39 3.98 14.65
C TYR A 230 13.16 2.66 13.91
N GLN A 231 12.96 2.69 12.58
CA GLN A 231 12.90 1.45 11.79
C GLN A 231 14.30 0.86 11.63
N VAL A 232 15.29 1.70 11.32
CA VAL A 232 16.69 1.28 11.22
C VAL A 232 17.21 0.75 12.57
N GLN A 233 16.85 1.41 13.68
CA GLN A 233 17.21 0.98 15.03
C GLN A 233 16.64 -0.40 15.36
N LYS A 234 15.41 -0.70 14.92
CA LYS A 234 14.83 -2.03 15.06
C LYS A 234 15.63 -3.07 14.28
N GLU A 235 15.99 -2.80 13.03
CA GLU A 235 16.81 -3.70 12.23
C GLU A 235 18.21 -3.91 12.84
N ILE A 236 18.83 -2.86 13.39
CA ILE A 236 20.12 -2.96 14.12
C ILE A 236 19.97 -3.86 15.35
N SER A 237 18.93 -3.64 16.16
CA SER A 237 18.64 -4.48 17.32
C SER A 237 18.36 -5.93 16.93
N ASP A 238 17.59 -6.16 15.87
CA ASP A 238 17.31 -7.51 15.38
C ASP A 238 18.60 -8.17 14.87
N PHE A 239 19.47 -7.43 14.18
CA PHE A 239 20.80 -7.90 13.76
C PHE A 239 21.67 -8.31 14.94
N GLU A 240 21.80 -7.49 16.00
CA GLU A 240 22.60 -7.85 17.18
C GLU A 240 22.09 -9.13 17.88
N ASN A 241 20.78 -9.40 17.81
CA ASN A 241 20.18 -10.59 18.42
C ASN A 241 20.27 -11.84 17.54
N THR A 242 20.40 -11.68 16.23
CA THR A 242 20.31 -12.79 15.26
C THR A 242 21.64 -13.11 14.59
N CYS A 243 22.56 -12.15 14.51
CA CYS A 243 23.78 -12.26 13.74
C CYS A 243 25.02 -12.18 14.63
N PHE A 244 26.00 -13.06 14.38
CA PHE A 244 27.29 -13.06 15.06
C PHE A 244 28.39 -12.78 14.04
N GLN A 245 29.21 -11.76 14.31
CA GLN A 245 30.44 -11.54 13.56
C GLN A 245 31.46 -12.62 13.92
N MET A 246 31.83 -13.45 12.96
CA MET A 246 32.71 -14.60 13.20
C MET A 246 34.19 -14.25 12.99
N SER A 247 34.51 -13.47 11.96
CA SER A 247 35.88 -13.01 11.72
C SER A 247 35.92 -11.77 10.84
N VAL A 248 36.99 -10.99 10.98
CA VAL A 248 37.35 -9.89 10.08
C VAL A 248 38.69 -10.25 9.46
N THR A 249 38.73 -10.37 8.15
CA THR A 249 39.97 -10.53 7.40
C THR A 249 40.24 -9.25 6.62
N SER A 250 41.42 -8.67 6.80
CA SER A 250 41.84 -7.46 6.08
C SER A 250 42.89 -7.86 5.05
N TYR A 251 42.58 -7.65 3.77
CA TYR A 251 43.52 -7.89 2.68
C TYR A 251 43.48 -6.71 1.70
N ASN A 252 44.63 -6.13 1.40
CA ASN A 252 44.77 -4.95 0.54
C ASN A 252 43.87 -3.76 0.91
N GLY A 253 43.66 -3.51 2.21
CA GLY A 253 42.80 -2.42 2.70
C GLY A 253 41.30 -2.67 2.58
N VAL A 254 40.88 -3.85 2.11
CA VAL A 254 39.48 -4.28 2.11
C VAL A 254 39.25 -5.20 3.31
N ASN A 255 38.35 -4.79 4.19
CA ASN A 255 37.90 -5.61 5.31
C ASN A 255 36.74 -6.49 4.85
N THR A 256 36.96 -7.80 4.84
CA THR A 256 35.92 -8.81 4.61
C THR A 256 35.44 -9.32 5.96
N ILE A 257 34.16 -9.13 6.24
CA ILE A 257 33.51 -9.53 7.50
C ILE A 257 32.63 -10.74 7.21
N ILE A 258 32.90 -11.86 7.89
CA ILE A 258 32.03 -13.05 7.82
C ILE A 258 31.01 -12.97 8.95
N VAL A 259 29.74 -12.87 8.59
CA VAL A 259 28.61 -12.82 9.51
C VAL A 259 27.86 -14.14 9.46
N LEU A 260 27.66 -14.76 10.62
CA LEU A 260 26.76 -15.90 10.79
C LEU A 260 25.38 -15.39 11.17
N GLU A 261 24.39 -15.65 10.33
CA GLU A 261 22.99 -15.48 10.69
C GLU A 261 22.51 -16.74 11.43
N LYS A 262 22.03 -16.57 12.66
CA LYS A 262 21.34 -17.63 13.39
C LYS A 262 20.03 -17.87 12.64
N GLN A 263 19.99 -18.90 11.79
CA GLN A 263 18.75 -19.29 11.13
C GLN A 263 17.67 -19.43 12.22
N LYS A 264 16.64 -18.58 12.15
CA LYS A 264 15.36 -18.94 12.75
C LYS A 264 15.06 -20.32 12.20
N ASN A 265 14.87 -21.32 13.06
CA ASN A 265 14.39 -22.62 12.64
C ASN A 265 13.20 -22.38 11.71
N LEU A 266 13.42 -22.49 10.39
CA LEU A 266 12.34 -22.73 9.46
C LEU A 266 11.93 -24.16 9.79
N SER A 267 11.08 -24.31 10.80
CA SER A 267 10.15 -25.41 10.77
C SER A 267 9.39 -25.23 9.46
N THR A 268 9.73 -26.05 8.48
CA THR A 268 8.78 -26.48 7.47
C THR A 268 7.56 -26.98 8.24
N MET A 269 6.62 -26.08 8.55
CA MET A 269 5.30 -26.47 8.94
C MET A 269 4.68 -27.05 7.68
N GLN A 270 4.76 -28.38 7.57
CA GLN A 270 3.74 -29.11 6.85
C GLN A 270 2.38 -28.65 7.37
N PRO A 271 1.36 -28.56 6.50
CA PRO A 271 0.05 -28.06 6.90
C PRO A 271 -0.62 -29.08 7.82
N THR A 272 -0.38 -28.98 9.11
CA THR A 272 -1.28 -29.54 10.12
C THR A 272 -2.31 -28.47 10.44
N SER A 273 -3.56 -28.83 10.16
CA SER A 273 -4.85 -28.23 10.51
C SER A 273 -4.87 -26.97 11.38
N PRO A 274 -5.79 -26.02 11.12
CA PRO A 274 -5.77 -24.69 11.72
C PRO A 274 -5.89 -24.78 13.24
N VAL A 275 -4.81 -24.41 13.93
CA VAL A 275 -4.87 -23.99 15.32
C VAL A 275 -5.45 -22.58 15.31
N VAL A 276 -6.66 -22.47 15.85
CA VAL A 276 -7.31 -21.21 16.17
C VAL A 276 -6.47 -20.56 17.27
N ASP A 277 -5.63 -19.59 16.92
CA ASP A 277 -5.02 -18.69 17.89
C ASP A 277 -5.89 -17.43 17.98
N ASP A 278 -6.74 -17.43 19.00
CA ASP A 278 -7.65 -16.35 19.40
C ASP A 278 -6.87 -15.15 19.96
N LYS A 279 -5.98 -14.53 19.18
CA LYS A 279 -5.46 -13.17 19.40
C LYS A 279 -5.12 -12.48 18.09
N LEU A 280 -6.12 -12.34 17.22
CA LEU A 280 -6.13 -11.25 16.25
C LEU A 280 -6.33 -9.96 17.04
N GLU A 281 -5.31 -9.09 17.06
CA GLU A 281 -5.52 -7.69 17.37
C GLU A 281 -6.71 -7.20 16.52
N GLU A 282 -7.79 -6.88 17.20
CA GLU A 282 -9.01 -6.36 16.63
C GLU A 282 -8.65 -5.04 15.96
N TYR A 283 -8.43 -5.06 14.64
CA TYR A 283 -8.46 -3.86 13.83
C TYR A 283 -9.90 -3.36 13.84
N HIS A 284 -10.22 -2.56 14.87
CA HIS A 284 -11.49 -1.87 14.99
C HIS A 284 -11.66 -0.93 13.79
N TYR A 285 -12.32 -1.42 12.74
CA TYR A 285 -12.99 -0.58 11.76
C TYR A 285 -14.20 0.06 12.46
N GLY A 286 -13.92 1.13 13.20
CA GLY A 286 -14.96 2.00 13.74
C GLY A 286 -15.75 2.63 12.60
N PHE A 287 -17.03 2.22 12.50
CA PHE A 287 -18.16 2.95 11.93
C PHE A 287 -18.07 3.40 10.45
N LEU A 288 -18.32 2.45 9.54
CA LEU A 288 -19.04 2.71 8.29
C LEU A 288 -20.48 2.22 8.47
N THR A 289 -21.29 2.97 9.22
CA THR A 289 -22.75 3.02 9.18
C THR A 289 -23.19 4.06 10.21
N LYS A 290 -24.16 4.92 9.83
CA LYS A 290 -24.58 6.20 10.42
C LYS A 290 -23.84 7.39 9.79
N ASP A 291 -24.43 8.24 8.95
CA ASP A 291 -25.83 8.61 8.82
C ASP A 291 -26.22 8.82 7.34
N THR A 292 -27.34 8.22 6.95
CA THR A 292 -28.30 8.82 6.00
C THR A 292 -29.00 9.98 6.67
#